data_AF-A0A416VT73-F1
#
_entry.id   AF-A0A416VT73-F1
#
_cell.length_a   1.000
_cell.length_b   1.000
_cell.length_c   1.000
_cell.angle_alpha   90.00
_cell.angle_beta   90.00
_cell.angle_gamma   90.00
#
_symmetry.space_group_name_H-M   'P 1'
#
loop_
_entity.id
_entity.type
_entity.pdbx_description
1 polymer ?
#
loop_
_entity_poly.entity_id
_entity_poly.type
_entity_poly.pdbx_seq_one_letter_code
_entity_poly.pdbx_strand_id
1 'polypeptide(L)' 'MSSVDDNLLAVSITSALKVEFLSSSEELFLYANALYFATMWGREVDERNKAIQERDKSVK' A
#
# COMPACT_ATOMS: atom_id res chain seq x y z
N MET A 1 -12.37 0.49 8.56
CA MET A 1 -10.96 0.91 8.43
C MET A 1 -10.13 -0.19 9.05
N SER A 2 -9.31 -0.92 8.30
CA SER A 2 -8.28 -1.78 8.91
C SER A 2 -7.39 -0.92 9.80
N SER A 3 -6.89 -1.47 10.91
CA SER A 3 -5.87 -0.82 11.73
C SER A 3 -4.71 -0.33 10.84
N VAL A 4 -4.14 0.83 11.17
CA VAL A 4 -2.96 1.33 10.47
C VAL A 4 -1.84 0.29 10.61
N ASP A 5 -1.24 -0.08 9.48
CA ASP A 5 -0.03 -0.91 9.48
C ASP A 5 1.16 0.03 9.66
N ASP A 6 1.54 0.26 10.93
CA ASP A 6 2.60 1.19 11.32
C ASP A 6 3.95 0.87 10.66
N ASN A 7 4.22 -0.43 10.43
CA ASN A 7 5.43 -0.86 9.75
C ASN A 7 5.39 -0.47 8.26
N LEU A 8 4.26 -0.68 7.59
CA LEU A 8 4.09 -0.24 6.20
C LEU A 8 4.16 1.29 6.09
N LEU A 9 3.60 2.03 7.05
CA LEU A 9 3.71 3.48 7.08
C LEU A 9 5.17 3.93 7.23
N ALA A 10 5.94 3.31 8.13
CA ALA A 10 7.37 3.60 8.29
C ALA A 10 8.18 3.30 7.01
N VAL A 11 7.88 2.19 6.32
CA VAL A 11 8.48 1.85 5.01
C VAL A 11 8.11 2.89 3.95
N SER A 12 6.87 3.35 3.94
CA SER A 12 6.37 4.35 2.99
C SER A 12 7.06 5.70 3.20
N ILE A 13 7.21 6.14 4.45
CA ILE A 13 7.97 7.35 4.82
C ILE A 13 9.44 7.21 4.43
N THR A 14 10.08 6.08 4.75
CA THR A 14 11.48 5.80 4.39
C THR A 14 11.68 5.80 2.87
N SER A 15 10.68 5.38 2.10
CA SER A 15 10.72 5.40 0.65
C SER A 15 10.53 6.82 0.09
N ALA A 16 9.62 7.61 0.68
CA ALA A 16 9.42 9.01 0.33
C ALA A 16 10.69 9.86 0.58
N LEU A 17 11.43 9.59 1.66
CA LEU A 17 12.70 10.25 1.96
C LEU A 17 13.79 10.06 0.89
N LYS A 18 13.66 9.06 0.01
CA LYS A 18 14.60 8.81 -1.09
C LYS A 18 14.26 9.58 -2.37
N VAL A 19 13.16 10.31 -2.39
CA VAL A 19 12.69 11.02 -3.58
C VAL A 19 13.27 12.43 -3.57
N GLU A 20 14.26 12.66 -4.45
CA GLU A 20 15.08 13.88 -4.45
C GLU A 20 14.32 15.17 -4.79
N PHE A 21 13.17 15.08 -5.48
CA PHE A 21 12.39 16.25 -5.90
C PHE A 21 11.36 16.70 -4.87
N LEU A 22 11.17 15.99 -3.74
CA LEU A 22 10.29 16.44 -2.67
C LEU A 22 11.02 17.53 -1.87
N SER A 23 10.41 18.71 -1.83
CA SER A 23 11.00 19.96 -1.36
C SER A 23 10.41 20.46 -0.05
N SER A 24 9.30 19.85 0.41
CA SER A 24 8.61 20.23 1.65
C SER A 24 8.18 19.03 2.48
N SER A 25 7.92 19.27 3.76
CA SER A 25 7.34 18.26 4.66
C SER A 25 5.94 17.84 4.22
N GLU A 26 5.16 18.75 3.62
CA GLU A 26 3.84 18.46 3.07
C GLU A 26 3.93 17.51 1.88
N GLU A 27 4.83 17.78 0.93
CA GLU A 27 5.08 16.90 -0.22
C GLU A 27 5.55 15.51 0.23
N LEU A 28 6.46 15.45 1.21
CA LEU A 28 6.92 14.19 1.79
C LEU A 28 5.78 13.41 2.46
N PHE A 29 4.96 14.08 3.25
CA PHE A 29 3.81 13.46 3.91
C PHE A 29 2.80 12.92 2.90
N LEU A 30 2.43 13.72 1.89
CA LEU A 30 1.49 13.31 0.84
C LEU A 30 2.03 12.13 0.03
N TYR A 31 3.32 12.16 -0.33
CA TYR A 31 3.96 11.09 -1.09
C TYR A 31 4.02 9.78 -0.28
N ALA A 32 4.43 9.85 0.99
CA ALA A 32 4.44 8.69 1.89
C ALA A 32 3.04 8.08 2.06
N ASN A 33 2.01 8.91 2.22
CA ASN A 33 0.62 8.43 2.31
C ASN A 33 0.15 7.79 1.00
N ALA A 34 0.51 8.37 -0.15
CA ALA A 34 0.17 7.78 -1.45
C ALA A 34 0.77 6.39 -1.63
N LEU A 35 2.05 6.19 -1.24
CA LEU A 35 2.70 4.88 -1.24
C LEU A 35 2.00 3.87 -0.31
N TYR A 36 1.65 4.31 0.90
CA TYR A 36 0.94 3.49 1.89
C TYR A 36 -0.40 3.00 1.33
N PHE A 37 -1.24 3.93 0.85
CA PHE A 37 -2.57 3.59 0.34
C PHE A 37 -2.51 2.74 -0.91
N ALA A 38 -1.57 3.00 -1.83
CA ALA A 38 -1.37 2.17 -3.01
C ALA A 38 -1.01 0.72 -2.63
N THR A 39 -0.15 0.54 -1.63
CA THR A 39 0.25 -0.80 -1.15
C THR A 39 -0.93 -1.52 -0.47
N MET A 40 -1.68 -0.82 0.38
CA MET A 40 -2.86 -1.40 1.02
C MET A 40 -3.92 -1.83 0.00
N TRP A 41 -4.16 -1.00 -1.01
CA TRP A 41 -5.09 -1.34 -2.09
C TRP A 41 -4.62 -2.56 -2.89
N GLY A 42 -3.32 -2.64 -3.19
CA GLY A 42 -2.73 -3.81 -3.85
C GLY A 42 -2.96 -5.10 -3.07
N ARG A 43 -2.74 -5.08 -1.74
CA ARG A 43 -3.00 -6.24 -0.87
C ARG A 43 -4.46 -6.67 -0.90
N GLU A 44 -5.39 -5.72 -0.82
CA GLU A 44 -6.84 -5.99 -0.88
C GLU A 44 -7.25 -6.62 -2.23
N VAL A 45 -6.68 -6.12 -3.32
CA VAL A 45 -6.91 -6.68 -4.67
C VAL A 45 -6.35 -8.11 -4.77
N ASP A 46 -5.14 -8.36 -4.26
CA ASP A 46 -4.52 -9.68 -4.27
C ASP A 46 -5.33 -10.70 -3.46
N GLU A 47 -5.84 -10.31 -2.28
CA GLU A 47 -6.72 -11.15 -1.46
C GLU A 47 -8.01 -11.52 -2.20
N ARG A 48 -8.66 -10.54 -2.85
CA ARG A 48 -9.86 -10.77 -3.66
C ARG A 48 -9.57 -11.72 -4.83
N ASN A 49 -8.46 -11.50 -5.53
CA ASN A 49 -8.07 -12.33 -6.65
C ASN A 49 -7.78 -13.77 -6.21
N LYS A 50 -7.13 -13.96 -5.07
CA LYS A 50 -6.89 -15.29 -4.50
C LYS A 50 -8.19 -16.01 -4.17
N ALA A 51 -9.15 -15.31 -3.55
CA ALA A 51 -10.46 -15.89 -3.24
C ALA A 51 -11.24 -16.28 -4.51
N ILE A 52 -11.15 -15.50 -5.59
CA ILE A 52 -11.74 -15.84 -6.89
C ILE A 52 -11.07 -17.12 -7.46
N GLN A 53 -9.74 -17.18 -7.48
CA GLN A 53 -9.01 -18.35 -7.98
C GLN A 53 -9.32 -19.64 -7.20
N GLU A 54 -9.45 -19.55 -5.88
CA GLU A 54 -9.80 -20.70 -5.04
C GLU A 54 -11.23 -21.20 -5.34
N ARG A 55 -12.18 -20.29 -5.57
CA ARG A 55 -13.54 -20.64 -5.99
C ARG A 55 -13.55 -21.30 -7.37
N ASP A 56 -12.84 -20.74 -8.35
CA ASP A 56 -12.76 -21.29 -9.70
C ASP A 56 -12.16 -22.71 -9.72
N LYS A 57 -11.16 -22.97 -8.87
CA LYS A 57 -10.59 -24.33 -8.70
C LYS A 57 -11.57 -25.31 -8.06
N SER A 58 -12.44 -24.85 -7.17
CA SER A 58 -13.43 -25.69 -6.47
C SER A 58 -14.61 -26.08 -7.37
N VAL A 59 -14.92 -25.26 -8.37
CA VAL A 59 -16.02 -25.50 -9.33
C VAL A 59 -15.60 -26.42 -10.49
N LYS A 60 -14.28 -26.60 -10.71
CA LYS A 60 -13.70 -27.47 -11.74
C LYS A 60 -13.55 -28.91 -11.27
#